data_AF-A0A484Y3L3-F1
#
_entry.id   AF-A0A484Y3L3-F1
#
_cell.length_a   1.000
_cell.length_b   1.000
_cell.length_c   1.000
_cell.angle_alpha   90.00
_cell.angle_beta   90.00
_cell.angle_gamma   90.00
#
_symmetry.space_group_name_H-M   'P 1'
#
loop_
_entity.id
_entity.type
_entity.pdbx_description
1 polymer ?
#
loop_
_entity_poly.entity_id
_entity_poly.type
_entity_poly.pdbx_seq_one_letter_code
_entity_poly.pdbx_strand_id
1 'polypeptide(L)'
;MQHNTLPKHDQKLPFTRYDFGWVLLCIGMAIGAGTVLMPVQIGLKGIWVFITAAIIAYPATWVVQDIYLKTLSESDSCNDYTDIISHYLGKNWGIFLGVIYFLMIIHGIFIYSLSVVFDSASYLKTFGLTDADLSQSLFYKVAIFAVLVAIASGGERLLFKISGPMVVVKVGIIVVFGFAMIRTGISPI
;
A
#
# COMPACT_ATOMS: atom_id res chain seq x y z
N MET A 1 -11.06 42.93 -17.39
CA MET A 1 -9.89 42.86 -16.47
C MET A 1 -9.26 41.48 -16.65
N GLN A 2 -7.94 41.44 -16.84
CA GLN A 2 -7.15 40.40 -17.51
C GLN A 2 -7.35 38.97 -16.99
N HIS A 3 -7.65 38.07 -17.92
CA HIS A 3 -7.48 36.63 -17.79
C HIS A 3 -5.97 36.34 -17.76
N ASN A 4 -5.40 36.17 -16.56
CA ASN A 4 -3.98 35.91 -16.37
C ASN A 4 -3.71 34.45 -16.73
N THR A 5 -3.48 34.18 -18.02
CA THR A 5 -2.98 32.89 -18.51
C THR A 5 -1.57 32.67 -17.95
N LEU A 6 -1.46 31.86 -16.90
CA LEU A 6 -0.19 31.35 -16.41
C LEU A 6 0.55 30.64 -17.55
N PRO A 7 1.85 30.90 -17.76
CA PRO A 7 2.61 30.19 -18.77
C PRO A 7 2.65 28.71 -18.39
N LYS A 8 2.09 27.86 -19.28
CA LYS A 8 2.18 26.41 -19.18
C LYS A 8 3.67 26.05 -19.31
N HIS A 9 4.34 25.93 -18.17
CA HIS A 9 5.76 25.65 -18.11
C HIS A 9 5.98 24.22 -18.64
N ASP A 10 6.40 24.13 -19.91
CA ASP A 10 6.91 22.93 -20.57
C ASP A 10 8.32 22.60 -20.03
N GLN A 11 8.47 22.59 -18.70
CA GLN A 11 9.68 22.19 -18.01
C GLN A 11 9.55 20.69 -17.74
N LYS A 12 10.35 19.88 -18.43
CA LYS A 12 10.51 18.48 -18.08
C LYS A 12 11.09 18.41 -16.66
N LEU A 13 10.24 18.23 -15.64
CA LEU A 13 10.72 18.01 -14.28
C LEU A 13 11.65 16.78 -14.31
N PRO A 14 12.93 16.91 -13.92
CA PRO A 14 13.82 15.78 -13.89
C PRO A 14 13.35 14.82 -12.81
N PHE A 15 13.14 13.55 -13.18
CA PHE A 15 12.76 12.51 -12.23
C PHE A 15 13.85 12.36 -11.17
N THR A 16 13.52 12.73 -9.93
CA THR A 16 14.48 12.81 -8.82
C THR A 16 14.51 11.48 -8.08
N ARG A 17 15.59 11.21 -7.33
CA ARG A 17 15.66 10.03 -6.42
C ARG A 17 14.53 10.01 -5.39
N TYR A 18 13.98 11.18 -5.07
CA TYR A 18 12.81 11.34 -4.23
C TYR A 18 11.55 10.74 -4.88
N ASP A 19 11.30 11.08 -6.15
CA ASP A 19 10.18 10.54 -6.93
C ASP A 19 10.29 9.02 -7.10
N PHE A 20 11.52 8.53 -7.33
CA PHE A 20 11.79 7.09 -7.35
C PHE A 20 11.45 6.40 -6.02
N GLY A 21 11.76 7.06 -4.89
CA GLY A 21 11.40 6.57 -3.56
C GLY A 21 9.89 6.38 -3.41
N TRP A 22 9.10 7.38 -3.81
CA TRP A 22 7.65 7.29 -3.80
C TRP A 22 7.09 6.22 -4.73
N VAL A 23 7.60 6.12 -5.96
CA VAL A 23 7.20 5.06 -6.90
C VAL A 23 7.48 3.67 -6.31
N LEU A 24 8.66 3.48 -5.70
CA LEU A 24 9.03 2.22 -5.08
C LEU A 24 8.09 1.86 -3.92
N LEU A 25 7.71 2.83 -3.09
CA LEU A 25 6.73 2.61 -2.02
C LEU A 25 5.34 2.24 -2.56
N CYS A 26 4.87 2.93 -3.61
CA CYS A 26 3.60 2.65 -4.25
C CYS A 26 3.56 1.22 -4.82
N ILE A 27 4.64 0.77 -5.46
CA ILE A 27 4.79 -0.62 -5.92
C ILE A 27 4.76 -1.58 -4.72
N GLY A 28 5.46 -1.24 -3.63
CA GLY A 28 5.46 -2.02 -2.40
C GLY A 28 4.09 -2.20 -1.77
N MET A 29 3.28 -1.14 -1.76
CA MET A 29 1.90 -1.17 -1.28
C MET A 29 1.00 -1.99 -2.21
N ALA A 30 1.16 -1.86 -3.53
CA ALA A 30 0.38 -2.63 -4.50
C ALA A 30 0.63 -4.14 -4.41
N ILE A 31 1.90 -4.54 -4.19
CA ILE A 31 2.24 -5.96 -4.04
C ILE A 31 1.77 -6.49 -2.68
N GLY A 32 1.92 -5.73 -1.59
CA GLY A 32 1.33 -6.07 -0.29
C GLY A 32 1.68 -7.47 0.27
N ALA A 33 1.12 -7.82 1.43
CA ALA A 33 1.25 -9.18 1.99
C ALA A 33 0.35 -10.20 1.27
N GLY A 34 -0.78 -9.73 0.71
CA GLY A 34 -1.75 -10.58 0.03
C GLY A 34 -1.21 -11.26 -1.23
N THR A 35 -0.34 -10.60 -1.99
CA THR A 35 0.21 -11.17 -3.24
C THR A 35 1.25 -12.26 -2.96
N VAL A 36 2.05 -12.12 -1.89
CA VAL A 36 3.04 -13.14 -1.51
C VAL A 36 2.36 -14.44 -1.07
N LEU A 37 1.22 -14.33 -0.38
CA LEU A 37 0.42 -15.48 0.04
C LEU A 37 -0.64 -15.91 -0.99
N MET A 38 -0.68 -15.24 -2.14
CA MET A 38 -1.67 -15.51 -3.19
C MET A 38 -1.65 -16.96 -3.67
N PRO A 39 -0.50 -17.63 -3.89
CA PRO A 39 -0.49 -19.04 -4.28
C PRO A 39 -1.20 -19.95 -3.27
N VAL A 40 -1.04 -19.67 -1.96
CA VAL A 40 -1.72 -20.39 -0.89
C VAL A 40 -3.23 -20.14 -0.94
N GLN A 41 -3.64 -18.88 -1.16
CA GLN A 41 -5.06 -18.53 -1.28
C GLN A 41 -5.72 -19.16 -2.52
N ILE A 42 -5.00 -19.25 -3.63
CA ILE A 42 -5.45 -19.91 -4.86
C ILE A 42 -5.64 -21.41 -4.61
N GLY A 43 -4.71 -22.06 -3.91
CA GLY A 43 -4.84 -23.47 -3.53
C GLY A 43 -6.06 -23.76 -2.64
N LEU A 44 -6.43 -22.83 -1.75
CA LEU A 44 -7.56 -22.98 -0.84
C LEU A 44 -8.92 -22.64 -1.47
N LYS A 45 -8.99 -21.59 -2.29
CA LYS A 45 -10.25 -21.09 -2.88
C LYS A 45 -10.53 -21.60 -4.30
N GLY A 46 -9.51 -22.19 -4.94
CA GLY A 46 -9.56 -22.67 -6.32
C GLY A 46 -9.14 -21.61 -7.34
N ILE A 47 -8.46 -22.06 -8.39
CA ILE A 47 -7.95 -21.20 -9.46
C ILE A 47 -9.05 -20.47 -10.24
N TRP A 48 -10.19 -21.12 -10.48
CA TRP A 48 -11.31 -20.55 -11.24
C TRP A 48 -11.96 -19.35 -10.55
N VAL A 49 -12.09 -19.41 -9.22
CA VAL A 49 -12.61 -18.29 -8.42
C VAL A 49 -11.67 -17.08 -8.53
N PHE A 50 -10.35 -17.33 -8.50
CA PHE A 50 -9.35 -16.28 -8.63
C PHE A 50 -9.36 -15.62 -10.02
N ILE A 51 -9.41 -16.41 -11.10
CA ILE A 51 -9.48 -15.88 -12.47
C ILE A 51 -10.73 -15.02 -12.65
N THR A 52 -11.89 -15.51 -12.18
CA THR A 52 -13.16 -14.78 -12.29
C THR A 52 -13.10 -13.46 -11.50
N ALA A 53 -12.57 -13.50 -10.27
CA ALA A 53 -12.37 -12.31 -9.47
C ALA A 53 -11.42 -11.31 -10.13
N ALA A 54 -10.33 -11.78 -10.76
CA ALA A 54 -9.38 -10.92 -11.46
C ALA A 54 -10.00 -10.21 -12.68
N ILE A 55 -10.83 -10.92 -13.46
CA ILE A 55 -11.54 -10.34 -14.62
C ILE A 55 -12.47 -9.20 -14.20
N ILE A 56 -13.11 -9.32 -13.03
CA ILE A 56 -14.02 -8.28 -12.51
C ILE A 56 -13.26 -7.15 -11.81
N ALA A 57 -12.25 -7.50 -11.01
CA ALA A 57 -11.49 -6.54 -10.22
C ALA A 57 -10.62 -5.63 -11.08
N TYR A 58 -10.00 -6.15 -12.14
CA TYR A 58 -9.11 -5.39 -13.02
C TYR A 58 -9.76 -4.16 -13.69
N PRO A 59 -10.93 -4.27 -14.36
CA PRO A 59 -11.58 -3.09 -14.94
C PRO A 59 -12.05 -2.12 -13.86
N ALA A 60 -12.52 -2.61 -12.71
CA ALA A 60 -12.95 -1.75 -11.61
C ALA A 60 -11.77 -0.91 -11.06
N THR A 61 -10.61 -1.53 -10.84
CA THR A 61 -9.42 -0.80 -10.38
C THR A 61 -8.90 0.15 -11.45
N TRP A 62 -8.93 -0.22 -12.73
CA TRP A 62 -8.52 0.66 -13.82
C TRP A 62 -9.36 1.94 -13.88
N VAL A 63 -10.70 1.84 -13.79
CA VAL A 63 -11.58 3.02 -13.80
C VAL A 63 -11.30 3.93 -12.60
N VAL A 64 -11.13 3.37 -11.40
CA VAL A 64 -10.84 4.15 -10.20
C VAL A 64 -9.49 4.86 -10.32
N GLN A 65 -8.46 4.20 -10.83
CA GLN A 65 -7.13 4.79 -11.05
C GLN A 65 -7.16 5.87 -12.13
N ASP A 66 -7.90 5.67 -13.21
CA ASP A 66 -8.07 6.66 -14.28
C ASP A 66 -8.75 7.93 -13.79
N ILE A 67 -9.83 7.81 -12.99
CA ILE A 67 -10.48 8.97 -12.35
C ILE A 67 -9.51 9.68 -11.42
N TYR A 68 -8.79 8.93 -10.58
CA TYR A 68 -7.81 9.50 -9.64
C TYR A 68 -6.72 10.31 -10.35
N LEU A 69 -6.15 9.77 -11.42
CA LEU A 69 -5.13 10.45 -12.22
C LEU A 69 -5.68 11.70 -12.92
N LYS A 70 -6.89 11.62 -13.49
CA LYS A 70 -7.55 12.77 -14.13
C LYS A 70 -7.79 13.90 -13.13
N THR A 71 -8.34 13.57 -11.96
CA THR A 71 -8.59 14.55 -10.89
C THR A 71 -7.31 15.23 -10.40
N LEU A 72 -6.21 14.48 -10.24
CA LEU A 72 -4.91 15.06 -9.88
C LEU A 72 -4.32 15.94 -10.98
N SER A 73 -4.51 15.57 -12.24
CA SER A 73 -3.95 16.33 -13.37
C SER A 73 -4.69 17.64 -13.68
N GLU A 74 -5.97 17.72 -13.30
CA GLU A 74 -6.85 18.87 -13.57
C GLU A 74 -6.86 19.88 -12.40
N SER A 75 -6.36 19.52 -11.22
CA SER A 75 -6.36 20.43 -10.06
C SER A 75 -5.25 21.48 -10.17
N ASP A 76 -5.64 22.72 -10.53
CA ASP A 76 -4.75 23.90 -10.65
C ASP A 76 -4.13 24.37 -9.31
N SER A 77 -4.39 23.69 -8.19
CA SER A 77 -3.82 24.02 -6.88
C SER A 77 -3.52 22.76 -6.07
N CYS A 78 -2.30 22.69 -5.50
CA CYS A 78 -1.88 21.67 -4.52
C CYS A 78 -2.65 21.83 -3.20
N ASN A 79 -3.95 21.54 -3.21
CA ASN A 79 -4.74 21.42 -1.99
C ASN A 79 -5.05 19.94 -1.73
N ASP A 80 -5.22 19.59 -0.46
CA ASP A 80 -5.46 18.21 -0.01
C ASP A 80 -6.59 17.55 -0.81
N TYR A 81 -6.48 16.25 -1.05
CA TYR A 81 -7.43 15.47 -1.88
C TYR A 81 -8.90 15.65 -1.43
N THR A 82 -9.13 15.85 -0.13
CA THR A 82 -10.44 16.17 0.46
C THR A 82 -11.02 17.51 -0.01
N ASP A 83 -10.19 18.50 -0.30
CA ASP A 83 -10.61 19.80 -0.85
C ASP A 83 -10.98 19.68 -2.33
N ILE A 84 -10.22 18.89 -3.09
CA ILE A 84 -10.53 18.61 -4.51
C ILE A 84 -11.87 17.87 -4.61
N ILE A 85 -12.11 16.85 -3.78
CA ILE A 85 -13.40 16.15 -3.72
C ILE A 85 -14.53 17.11 -3.35
N SER A 86 -14.31 18.00 -2.37
CA SER A 86 -15.31 18.99 -1.95
C SER A 86 -15.64 20.01 -3.05
N HIS A 87 -14.65 20.35 -3.89
CA HIS A 87 -14.82 21.25 -5.03
C HIS A 87 -15.64 20.60 -6.17
N TYR A 88 -15.43 19.32 -6.47
CA TYR A 88 -16.15 18.62 -7.54
C TYR A 88 -17.53 18.07 -7.14
N LEU A 89 -17.70 17.57 -5.91
CA LEU A 89 -18.95 16.91 -5.46
C LEU A 89 -19.83 17.82 -4.56
N GLY A 90 -19.34 18.98 -4.16
CA GLY A 90 -20.04 19.93 -3.30
C GLY A 90 -19.79 19.70 -1.80
N LYS A 91 -19.96 20.77 -0.99
CA LYS A 91 -19.52 20.84 0.42
C LYS A 91 -20.02 19.70 1.31
N ASN A 92 -21.27 19.25 1.16
CA ASN A 92 -21.83 18.19 2.01
C ASN A 92 -21.28 16.80 1.66
N TRP A 93 -21.10 16.51 0.37
CA TRP A 93 -20.51 15.25 -0.09
C TRP A 93 -19.01 15.18 0.16
N GLY A 94 -18.32 16.33 0.08
CA GLY A 94 -16.93 16.46 0.46
C GLY A 94 -16.67 16.10 1.93
N ILE A 95 -17.49 16.63 2.85
CA ILE A 95 -17.40 16.29 4.28
C ILE A 95 -17.69 14.80 4.51
N PHE A 96 -18.74 14.25 3.88
CA PHE A 96 -19.09 12.83 4.02
C PHE A 96 -17.96 11.90 3.55
N LEU A 97 -17.39 12.17 2.37
CA LEU A 97 -16.27 11.40 1.84
C LEU A 97 -14.99 11.61 2.64
N GLY A 98 -14.76 12.82 3.18
CA GLY A 98 -13.65 13.09 4.09
C GLY A 98 -13.72 12.27 5.38
N VAL A 99 -14.91 12.12 5.97
CA VAL A 99 -15.12 11.25 7.13
C VAL A 99 -14.84 9.78 6.78
N ILE A 100 -15.35 9.30 5.65
CA ILE A 100 -15.08 7.92 5.18
C ILE A 100 -13.58 7.70 4.96
N TYR A 101 -12.91 8.66 4.32
CA TYR A 101 -11.48 8.61 4.08
C TYR A 101 -10.69 8.54 5.40
N PHE A 102 -11.05 9.38 6.36
CA PHE A 102 -10.43 9.36 7.69
C PHE A 102 -10.63 8.01 8.41
N LEU A 103 -11.85 7.48 8.39
CA LEU A 103 -12.14 6.16 8.97
C LEU A 103 -11.35 5.05 8.28
N MET A 104 -11.21 5.10 6.96
CA MET A 104 -10.43 4.14 6.17
C MET A 104 -8.95 4.17 6.57
N ILE A 105 -8.36 5.35 6.71
CA ILE A 105 -6.95 5.50 7.11
C ILE A 105 -6.72 4.98 8.54
N ILE A 106 -7.58 5.36 9.50
CA ILE A 106 -7.51 4.85 10.87
C ILE A 106 -7.59 3.32 10.87
N HIS A 107 -8.59 2.77 10.19
CA HIS A 107 -8.78 1.32 10.09
C HIS A 107 -7.55 0.63 9.49
N GLY A 108 -6.97 1.21 8.43
CA GLY A 108 -5.75 0.72 7.80
C GLY A 108 -4.57 0.66 8.78
N ILE A 109 -4.31 1.76 9.50
CA ILE A 109 -3.22 1.82 10.49
C ILE A 109 -3.35 0.71 11.54
N PHE A 110 -4.57 0.48 12.05
CA PHE A 110 -4.82 -0.57 13.04
C PHE A 110 -4.61 -1.98 12.49
N ILE A 111 -5.18 -2.30 11.31
CA ILE A 111 -5.02 -3.64 10.72
C ILE A 111 -3.55 -3.93 10.45
N TYR A 112 -2.84 -3.02 9.78
CA TYR A 112 -1.45 -3.25 9.43
C TYR A 112 -0.55 -3.35 10.67
N SER A 113 -0.80 -2.53 11.70
CA SER A 113 -0.03 -2.68 12.94
C SER A 113 -0.32 -4.01 13.65
N LEU A 114 -1.58 -4.44 13.70
CA LEU A 114 -1.93 -5.72 14.31
C LEU A 114 -1.30 -6.89 13.56
N SER A 115 -1.30 -6.86 12.22
CA SER A 115 -0.60 -7.86 11.40
C SER A 115 0.88 -7.95 11.75
N VAL A 116 1.59 -6.81 11.87
CA VAL A 116 3.02 -6.81 12.25
C VAL A 116 3.23 -7.39 13.65
N VAL A 117 2.35 -7.07 14.60
CA VAL A 117 2.43 -7.62 15.96
C VAL A 117 2.22 -9.13 15.96
N PHE A 118 1.21 -9.62 15.25
CA PHE A 118 0.92 -11.05 15.18
C PHE A 118 2.00 -11.83 14.45
N ASP A 119 2.49 -11.31 13.32
CA ASP A 119 3.57 -11.93 12.55
C ASP A 119 4.85 -11.99 13.40
N SER A 120 5.24 -10.87 14.02
CA SER A 120 6.46 -10.82 14.85
C SER A 120 6.39 -11.75 16.07
N ALA A 121 5.24 -11.83 16.75
CA ALA A 121 5.04 -12.76 17.85
C ALA A 121 5.08 -14.22 17.38
N SER A 122 4.51 -14.52 16.21
CA SER A 122 4.58 -15.86 15.61
C SER A 122 6.02 -16.26 15.29
N TYR A 123 6.81 -15.37 14.68
CA TYR A 123 8.23 -15.63 14.43
C TYR A 123 9.03 -15.85 15.71
N LEU A 124 8.86 -15.02 16.74
CA LEU A 124 9.57 -15.17 18.01
C LEU A 124 9.27 -16.51 18.70
N LYS A 125 8.03 -16.99 18.59
CA LYS A 125 7.63 -18.33 19.06
C LYS A 125 8.29 -19.44 18.23
N THR A 126 8.27 -19.34 16.91
CA THR A 126 8.88 -20.34 16.00
C THR A 126 10.40 -20.45 16.17
N PHE A 127 11.09 -19.34 16.48
CA PHE A 127 12.53 -19.33 16.75
C PHE A 127 12.91 -19.72 18.19
N GLY A 128 11.94 -20.05 19.05
CA GLY A 128 12.20 -20.54 20.41
C GLY A 128 12.77 -19.50 21.40
N LEU A 129 12.69 -18.20 21.08
CA LEU A 129 13.15 -17.14 21.99
C LEU A 129 12.18 -16.89 23.16
N THR A 130 11.00 -17.52 23.17
CA THR A 130 9.97 -17.34 24.20
C THR A 130 8.98 -18.52 24.20
N ASP A 131 8.73 -19.12 25.37
CA ASP A 131 7.71 -20.17 25.58
C ASP A 131 6.30 -19.62 25.91
N ALA A 132 6.18 -18.31 26.17
CA ALA A 132 4.93 -17.64 26.51
C ALA A 132 4.26 -16.97 25.31
N ASP A 133 2.93 -16.90 25.27
CA ASP A 133 2.18 -16.20 24.21
C ASP A 133 2.37 -14.68 24.30
N LEU A 134 3.53 -14.17 23.87
CA LEU A 134 3.90 -12.74 23.87
C LEU A 134 2.93 -11.90 23.04
N SER A 135 2.25 -12.54 22.07
CA SER A 135 1.12 -12.00 21.29
C SER A 135 -0.04 -11.52 22.18
N GLN A 136 -0.25 -12.10 23.37
CA GLN A 136 -1.34 -11.72 24.27
C GLN A 136 -0.96 -10.59 25.23
N SER A 137 0.33 -10.30 25.41
CA SER A 137 0.77 -9.22 26.28
C SER A 137 0.44 -7.87 25.67
N LEU A 138 -0.39 -7.08 26.36
CA LEU A 138 -0.71 -5.72 25.97
C LEU A 138 0.55 -4.85 25.84
N PHE A 139 1.57 -5.09 26.66
CA PHE A 139 2.85 -4.38 26.60
C PHE A 139 3.59 -4.61 25.28
N TYR A 140 3.58 -5.84 24.75
CA TYR A 140 4.22 -6.16 23.47
C TYR A 140 3.52 -5.46 22.30
N LYS A 141 2.17 -5.49 22.30
CA LYS A 141 1.35 -4.79 21.29
C LYS A 141 1.65 -3.29 21.28
N VAL A 142 1.64 -2.66 22.46
CA VAL A 142 1.89 -1.21 22.61
C VAL A 142 3.33 -0.85 22.24
N ALA A 143 4.32 -1.67 22.61
CA ALA A 143 5.72 -1.43 22.27
C ALA A 143 5.96 -1.45 20.75
N ILE A 144 5.47 -2.48 20.05
CA ILE A 144 5.59 -2.56 18.59
C ILE A 144 4.82 -1.42 17.92
N PHE A 145 3.60 -1.12 18.37
CA PHE A 145 2.82 0.01 17.86
C PHE A 145 3.58 1.35 18.02
N ALA A 146 4.17 1.59 19.20
CA ALA A 146 4.95 2.79 19.46
C ALA A 146 6.18 2.92 18.55
N VAL A 147 6.89 1.81 18.29
CA VAL A 147 8.02 1.77 17.35
C VAL A 147 7.55 2.07 15.92
N LEU A 148 6.44 1.49 15.48
CA LEU A 148 5.86 1.76 14.16
C LEU A 148 5.48 3.23 14.00
N VAL A 149 4.85 3.82 15.02
CA VAL A 149 4.50 5.26 15.03
C VAL A 149 5.75 6.14 15.03
N ALA A 150 6.80 5.77 15.78
CA ALA A 150 8.06 6.50 15.79
C ALA A 150 8.79 6.47 14.44
N ILE A 151 8.74 5.34 13.73
CA ILE A 151 9.28 5.24 12.37
C ILE A 151 8.45 6.09 11.40
N ALA A 152 7.12 6.04 11.51
CA ALA A 152 6.22 6.84 10.68
C ALA A 152 6.39 8.35 10.90
N SER A 153 6.72 8.77 12.13
CA SER A 153 6.95 10.18 12.46
C SER A 153 8.36 10.69 12.11
N GLY A 154 9.32 9.80 11.86
CA GLY A 154 10.72 10.15 11.53
C GLY A 154 10.94 10.76 10.13
N GLY A 155 9.86 11.04 9.40
CA GLY A 155 9.87 11.72 8.10
C GLY A 155 10.18 10.83 6.90
N GLU A 156 10.03 11.39 5.72
CA GLU A 156 10.07 10.66 4.43
C GLU A 156 11.43 10.00 4.16
N ARG A 157 12.54 10.62 4.59
CA ARG A 157 13.89 10.05 4.43
C ARG A 157 14.08 8.76 5.22
N LEU A 158 13.56 8.71 6.45
CA LEU A 158 13.62 7.50 7.27
C LEU A 158 12.72 6.41 6.68
N LEU A 159 11.54 6.81 6.23
CA LEU A 159 10.58 5.93 5.57
C LEU A 159 11.17 5.30 4.31
N PHE A 160 11.79 6.07 3.41
CA PHE A 160 12.46 5.52 2.24
C PHE A 160 13.61 4.57 2.60
N LYS A 161 14.39 4.91 3.63
CA LYS A 161 15.54 4.11 4.05
C LYS A 161 15.14 2.75 4.62
N ILE A 162 14.03 2.68 5.35
CA ILE A 162 13.54 1.43 5.96
C ILE A 162 12.70 0.63 4.96
N SER A 163 11.72 1.27 4.31
CA SER A 163 10.77 0.58 3.44
C SER A 163 11.35 0.23 2.07
N GLY A 164 12.28 1.03 1.53
CA GLY A 164 12.87 0.78 0.21
C GLY A 164 13.49 -0.62 0.06
N PRO A 165 14.45 -1.01 0.93
CA PRO A 165 15.02 -2.35 0.93
C PRO A 165 13.97 -3.45 1.12
N MET A 166 12.96 -3.21 1.98
CA MET A 166 11.89 -4.17 2.23
C MET A 166 11.09 -4.50 0.96
N VAL A 167 10.80 -3.49 0.13
CA VAL A 167 10.11 -3.69 -1.15
C VAL A 167 10.97 -4.49 -2.12
N VAL A 168 12.25 -4.16 -2.24
CA VAL A 168 13.18 -4.88 -3.14
C VAL A 168 13.30 -6.35 -2.75
N VAL A 169 13.40 -6.65 -1.46
CA VAL A 169 13.43 -8.03 -0.96
C VAL A 169 12.14 -8.76 -1.30
N LYS A 170 10.96 -8.15 -1.09
CA LYS A 170 9.67 -8.75 -1.44
C LYS A 170 9.57 -9.08 -2.94
N VAL A 171 9.93 -8.14 -3.81
CA VAL A 171 9.92 -8.35 -5.26
C VAL A 171 10.92 -9.44 -5.65
N GLY A 172 12.12 -9.43 -5.08
CA GLY A 172 13.13 -10.46 -5.30
C GLY A 172 12.64 -11.86 -4.94
N ILE A 173 11.96 -12.01 -3.79
CA ILE A 173 11.34 -13.27 -3.36
C ILE A 173 10.32 -13.75 -4.40
N ILE A 174 9.41 -12.88 -4.86
CA ILE A 174 8.39 -13.23 -5.87
C ILE A 174 9.04 -13.71 -7.18
N VAL A 175 10.07 -13.01 -7.64
CA VAL A 175 10.81 -13.37 -8.86
C VAL A 175 11.49 -14.74 -8.68
N VAL A 176 12.16 -14.98 -7.54
CA VAL A 176 12.80 -16.27 -7.24
C VAL A 176 11.77 -17.40 -7.16
N PHE A 177 10.64 -17.18 -6.49
CA PHE A 177 9.54 -18.16 -6.46
C PHE A 177 9.00 -18.46 -7.85
N GLY A 178 8.81 -17.43 -8.69
CA GLY A 178 8.40 -17.60 -10.09
C GLY A 178 9.38 -18.46 -10.89
N PHE A 179 10.68 -18.17 -10.81
CA PHE A 179 11.70 -18.98 -11.48
C PHE A 179 11.79 -20.41 -10.93
N ALA A 180 11.66 -20.57 -9.61
CA ALA A 180 11.68 -21.88 -8.98
C ALA A 180 10.52 -22.74 -9.48
N MET A 181 9.29 -22.20 -9.54
CA MET A 181 8.10 -22.90 -10.03
C MET A 181 8.23 -23.34 -11.51
N ILE A 182 8.85 -22.50 -12.35
CA ILE A 182 9.11 -22.86 -13.75
C ILE A 182 10.13 -24.02 -13.82
N ARG A 183 11.17 -23.99 -12.98
CA ARG A 183 12.23 -25.00 -12.96
C ARG A 183 11.78 -26.36 -12.41
N THR A 184 10.86 -26.41 -11.45
CA THR A 184 10.39 -27.67 -10.85
C THR A 184 9.35 -28.42 -11.68
N GLY A 185 8.96 -27.93 -12.87
CA GLY A 185 8.14 -28.72 -13.80
C GLY A 185 6.79 -29.14 -13.23
N ILE A 186 6.18 -28.32 -12.37
CA ILE A 186 4.79 -28.53 -11.97
C ILE A 186 3.93 -28.13 -13.16
N SER A 187 3.54 -29.13 -13.96
CA SER A 187 2.46 -29.01 -14.93
C SER A 187 1.24 -28.41 -14.23
N PRO A 188 0.66 -27.31 -14.74
CA PRO A 188 -0.58 -26.78 -14.18
C PRO A 188 -1.66 -27.83 -14.43
N ILE A 189 -2.15 -28.44 -13.34
CA ILE A 189 -3.39 -29.22 -13.32
C ILE A 189 -4.38 -28.40 -12.50
#